data_AF-A0AAD8C7D4-F1
#
_entry.id   AF-A0AAD8C7D4-F1
#
_cell.length_a   1.000
_cell.length_b   1.000
_cell.length_c   1.000
_cell.angle_alpha   90.00
_cell.angle_beta   90.00
_cell.angle_gamma   90.00
#
_symmetry.space_group_name_H-M   'P 1'
#
loop_
_entity.id
_entity.type
_entity.pdbx_description
1 polymer ?
#
loop_
_entity_poly.entity_id
_entity_poly.type
_entity_poly.pdbx_seq_one_letter_code
_entity_poly.pdbx_strand_id
1 'polypeptide(L)'
;MERGEGWNPDAHDVVDSTHFTAEDFDESRKLKPMAVPTIFDMHENVKPQTCNNNGQSYTATCSDHDVVALIVHHNYSNTSPRNLKHKLDCAEDNVLTLSKQLKKSKRLNTYYKARVKTLKKELKEKKLLSKELKKRIEIYKELPLHLLSKPEGSIQ
;
A
#
# COMPACT_ATOMS: atom_id res chain seq x y z
N MET A 1 -25.66 -41.57 12.00
CA MET A 1 -25.52 -40.26 11.32
C MET A 1 -25.92 -40.50 9.88
N GLU A 2 -27.10 -40.03 9.49
CA GLU A 2 -27.50 -40.04 8.09
C GLU A 2 -26.54 -39.13 7.34
N ARG A 3 -25.89 -39.65 6.30
CA ARG A 3 -25.05 -38.85 5.41
C ARG A 3 -25.97 -37.82 4.76
N GLY A 4 -25.89 -36.56 5.20
CA GLY A 4 -26.56 -35.45 4.54
C GLY A 4 -26.24 -35.45 3.05
N GLU A 5 -27.15 -34.92 2.24
CA GLU A 5 -27.01 -34.83 0.77
C GLU A 5 -25.56 -34.52 0.38
N GLY A 6 -24.95 -35.44 -0.37
CA GLY A 6 -23.55 -35.36 -0.74
C GLY A 6 -23.27 -34.09 -1.53
N TRP A 7 -22.16 -33.44 -1.22
CA TRP A 7 -21.68 -32.30 -2.00
C TRP A 7 -21.46 -32.73 -3.46
N ASN A 8 -22.07 -31.99 -4.39
CA ASN A 8 -21.92 -32.19 -5.83
C ASN A 8 -21.19 -30.97 -6.41
N PRO A 9 -19.94 -31.12 -6.88
CA PRO A 9 -19.16 -29.99 -7.35
C PRO A 9 -19.77 -29.32 -8.58
N ASP A 10 -19.67 -28.00 -8.65
CA ASP A 10 -20.05 -27.19 -9.80
C ASP A 10 -18.82 -26.72 -10.62
N ALA A 11 -19.04 -25.88 -11.63
CA ALA A 11 -17.96 -25.37 -12.49
C ALA A 11 -16.99 -24.39 -11.80
N HIS A 12 -17.35 -23.89 -10.62
CA HIS A 12 -16.57 -22.95 -9.81
C HIS A 12 -15.83 -23.65 -8.66
N ASP A 13 -16.20 -24.89 -8.35
CA ASP A 13 -15.51 -25.75 -7.40
C ASP A 13 -14.17 -26.22 -7.96
N VAL A 14 -13.13 -25.45 -7.65
CA VAL A 14 -11.75 -25.70 -8.08
C VAL A 14 -10.87 -26.09 -6.91
N VAL A 15 -9.92 -27.00 -7.15
CA VAL A 15 -8.89 -27.41 -6.20
C VAL A 15 -7.55 -26.87 -6.68
N ASP A 16 -6.76 -26.30 -5.77
CA ASP A 16 -5.43 -25.81 -6.11
C ASP A 16 -4.49 -26.97 -6.51
N SER A 17 -3.60 -26.69 -7.46
CA SER A 17 -2.60 -27.61 -7.99
C SER A 17 -1.66 -28.18 -6.92
N THR A 18 -1.51 -27.49 -5.79
CA THR A 18 -0.67 -27.92 -4.65
C THR A 18 -1.19 -29.17 -3.94
N HIS A 19 -2.45 -29.56 -4.15
CA HIS A 19 -3.04 -30.75 -3.55
C HIS A 19 -2.77 -32.04 -4.34
N PHE A 20 -2.10 -31.94 -5.49
CA PHE A 20 -1.78 -33.04 -6.40
C PHE A 20 -0.29 -33.37 -6.38
N THR A 21 0.03 -34.63 -6.64
CA THR A 21 1.43 -35.07 -6.76
C THR A 21 1.99 -34.73 -8.13
N ALA A 22 3.32 -34.69 -8.30
CA ALA A 22 3.92 -34.36 -9.59
C ALA A 22 3.57 -35.40 -10.68
N GLU A 23 3.31 -36.64 -10.27
CA GLU A 23 2.93 -37.76 -11.12
C GLU A 23 1.52 -37.62 -11.72
N ASP A 24 0.66 -36.79 -11.12
CA ASP A 24 -0.71 -36.56 -11.58
C ASP A 24 -0.80 -35.65 -12.81
N PHE A 25 0.32 -35.01 -13.18
CA PHE A 25 0.42 -34.11 -14.32
C PHE A 25 0.98 -34.84 -15.56
N ASP A 26 0.53 -34.43 -16.74
CA ASP A 26 1.14 -34.81 -18.02
C ASP A 26 2.39 -33.95 -18.34
N GLU A 27 3.06 -34.25 -19.45
CA GLU A 27 4.23 -33.48 -19.91
C GLU A 27 3.91 -32.01 -20.21
N SER A 28 2.63 -31.70 -20.46
CA SER A 28 2.11 -30.35 -20.69
C SER A 28 1.67 -29.64 -19.40
N ARG A 29 1.97 -30.21 -18.23
CA ARG A 29 1.56 -29.72 -16.90
C ARG A 29 0.05 -29.59 -16.73
N LYS A 30 -0.74 -30.38 -17.46
CA LYS A 30 -2.18 -30.51 -17.27
C LYS A 30 -2.47 -31.70 -16.37
N LEU A 31 -3.53 -31.55 -15.59
CA LEU A 31 -3.98 -32.61 -14.70
C LEU A 31 -4.58 -33.76 -15.51
N LYS A 32 -4.18 -35.00 -15.19
CA LYS A 32 -4.74 -36.19 -15.84
C LYS A 32 -6.24 -36.33 -15.52
N PRO A 33 -7.06 -36.91 -16.41
CA PRO A 33 -8.52 -37.01 -16.24
C PRO A 33 -9.02 -37.76 -14.99
N MET A 34 -8.14 -38.48 -14.29
CA MET A 34 -8.46 -39.25 -13.08
C MET A 34 -7.50 -38.96 -11.92
N ALA A 35 -6.76 -37.85 -11.98
CA ALA A 35 -5.92 -37.44 -10.87
C ALA A 35 -6.79 -37.12 -9.64
N VAL A 36 -6.39 -37.64 -8.49
CA VAL A 36 -7.08 -37.43 -7.22
C VAL A 36 -6.16 -36.59 -6.33
N PRO A 37 -6.62 -35.43 -5.83
CA PRO A 37 -5.82 -34.67 -4.89
C PRO A 37 -5.63 -35.52 -3.63
N THR A 38 -4.37 -35.81 -3.32
CA THR A 38 -3.97 -36.72 -2.23
C THR A 38 -3.26 -35.98 -1.11
N ILE A 39 -2.74 -34.79 -1.40
CA ILE A 39 -2.04 -33.94 -0.43
C ILE A 39 -3.08 -33.06 0.25
N PHE A 40 -3.72 -33.59 1.27
CA PHE A 40 -4.50 -32.80 2.21
C PHE A 40 -3.83 -32.91 3.58
N ASP A 41 -3.27 -31.79 4.05
CA ASP A 41 -2.88 -31.65 5.44
C ASP A 41 -4.16 -31.48 6.28
N MET A 42 -4.89 -32.58 6.47
CA MET A 42 -5.95 -32.60 7.46
C MET A 42 -5.28 -32.54 8.83
N HIS A 43 -5.34 -31.38 9.47
CA HIS A 43 -5.05 -31.25 10.89
C HIS A 43 -6.05 -32.12 11.67
N GLU A 44 -5.71 -33.40 11.85
CA GLU A 44 -6.56 -34.32 12.58
C GLU A 44 -6.65 -33.87 14.05
N ASN A 45 -7.89 -33.67 14.50
CA ASN A 45 -8.30 -33.53 15.90
C ASN A 45 -8.04 -32.16 16.58
N VAL A 46 -8.66 -31.09 16.08
CA VAL A 46 -9.00 -29.95 16.96
C VAL A 46 -10.21 -30.34 17.81
N LYS A 47 -9.98 -30.79 19.05
CA LYS A 47 -11.07 -30.98 20.03
C LYS A 47 -11.78 -29.64 20.23
N PRO A 48 -13.12 -29.56 20.19
CA PRO A 48 -13.82 -28.32 20.49
C PRO A 48 -13.67 -28.02 21.99
N GLN A 49 -12.79 -27.08 22.32
CA GLN A 49 -12.65 -26.58 23.68
C GLN A 49 -13.81 -25.61 23.94
N THR A 50 -14.71 -25.97 24.85
CA THR A 50 -15.79 -25.11 25.35
C THR A 50 -15.21 -23.78 25.84
N CYS A 51 -15.66 -22.68 25.25
CA CYS A 51 -15.29 -21.33 25.65
C CYS A 51 -16.08 -20.91 26.90
N ASN A 52 -15.43 -20.98 28.06
CA ASN A 52 -15.81 -20.13 29.20
C ASN A 52 -15.08 -18.79 29.04
N ASN A 53 -15.88 -17.73 28.87
CA ASN A 53 -15.43 -16.35 28.84
C ASN A 53 -14.69 -16.00 30.13
N ASN A 54 -13.40 -15.72 30.03
CA ASN A 54 -12.73 -14.63 30.74
C ASN A 54 -11.35 -14.40 30.12
N GLY A 55 -11.05 -13.13 29.86
CA GLY A 55 -9.98 -12.69 28.97
C GLY A 55 -8.63 -13.33 29.22
N GLN A 56 -8.14 -14.05 28.22
CA GLN A 56 -6.72 -14.35 28.05
C GLN A 56 -6.45 -14.63 26.56
N SER A 57 -5.38 -14.02 26.08
CA SER A 57 -4.85 -14.10 24.72
C SER A 57 -4.67 -15.55 24.29
N TYR A 58 -5.40 -15.98 23.26
CA TYR A 58 -5.15 -17.24 22.57
C TYR A 58 -3.90 -17.07 21.69
N THR A 59 -2.77 -17.52 22.21
CA THR A 59 -1.67 -17.97 21.35
C THR A 59 -2.02 -19.39 20.95
N ALA A 60 -2.37 -19.59 19.68
CA ALA A 60 -2.38 -20.92 19.11
C ALA A 60 -0.93 -21.42 19.15
N THR A 61 -0.69 -22.56 19.78
CA THR A 61 0.61 -23.25 19.70
C THR A 61 0.69 -23.92 18.34
N CYS A 62 0.96 -23.14 17.31
CA CYS A 62 1.51 -23.62 16.06
C CYS A 62 3.02 -23.81 16.30
N SER A 63 3.58 -24.91 15.82
CA SER A 63 5.03 -25.09 15.80
C SER A 63 5.67 -23.88 15.12
N ASP A 64 6.77 -23.36 15.68
CA ASP A 64 7.39 -22.08 15.29
C ASP A 64 7.66 -21.95 13.77
N HIS A 65 7.74 -23.06 13.05
CA HIS A 65 7.95 -23.10 11.61
C HIS A 65 6.71 -22.74 10.76
N ASP A 66 5.49 -23.06 11.20
CA ASP A 66 4.26 -22.84 10.41
C ASP A 66 3.73 -21.40 10.53
N VAL A 67 4.00 -20.73 11.65
CA VAL A 67 3.65 -19.32 11.86
C VAL A 67 4.45 -18.42 10.93
N VAL A 68 5.73 -18.76 10.72
CA VAL A 68 6.64 -17.99 9.87
C VAL A 68 6.25 -18.13 8.40
N ALA A 69 5.86 -19.34 7.94
CA ALA A 69 5.42 -19.55 6.57
C ALA A 69 4.12 -18.78 6.25
N LEU A 70 3.12 -18.80 7.16
CA LEU A 70 1.86 -18.08 6.94
C LEU A 70 2.00 -16.55 6.99
N ILE A 71 2.93 -16.04 7.79
CA ILE A 71 3.22 -14.60 7.90
C ILE A 71 4.01 -14.07 6.70
N VAL A 72 4.92 -14.88 6.14
CA VAL A 72 5.78 -14.47 5.02
C VAL A 72 5.03 -14.42 3.69
N HIS A 73 4.02 -15.28 3.49
CA HIS A 73 3.37 -15.43 2.19
C HIS A 73 2.08 -14.60 1.98
N HIS A 74 1.55 -13.95 3.03
CA HIS A 74 0.34 -13.14 2.90
C HIS A 74 0.54 -11.73 3.42
N ASN A 75 0.71 -10.76 2.50
CA ASN A 75 0.70 -9.32 2.81
C ASN A 75 -0.60 -8.83 3.49
N TYR A 76 -1.65 -9.65 3.49
CA TYR A 76 -2.92 -9.41 4.19
C TYR A 76 -3.04 -10.14 5.54
N SER A 77 -2.08 -10.99 5.92
CA SER A 77 -1.98 -11.58 7.26
C SER A 77 -1.45 -10.52 8.24
N ASN A 78 -2.17 -9.41 8.37
CA ASN A 78 -1.97 -8.49 9.49
C ASN A 78 -2.48 -9.23 10.74
N THR A 79 -1.54 -9.70 11.55
CA THR A 79 -1.76 -10.58 12.71
C THR A 79 -2.60 -9.99 13.85
N SER A 80 -3.10 -8.75 13.76
CA SER A 80 -3.97 -8.16 14.79
C SER A 80 -4.90 -7.06 14.26
N PRO A 81 -6.20 -7.06 14.63
CA PRO A 81 -7.13 -5.96 14.35
C PRO A 81 -6.63 -4.58 14.80
N ARG A 82 -5.82 -4.53 15.87
CA ARG A 82 -5.21 -3.28 16.36
C ARG A 82 -4.22 -2.69 15.35
N ASN A 83 -3.43 -3.53 14.68
CA ASN A 83 -2.44 -3.10 13.69
C ASN A 83 -3.14 -2.61 12.40
N LEU A 84 -4.24 -3.25 12.01
CA LEU A 84 -5.08 -2.80 10.90
C LEU A 84 -5.66 -1.41 11.19
N LYS A 85 -6.26 -1.23 12.37
CA LYS A 85 -6.81 0.07 12.78
C LYS A 85 -5.73 1.16 12.79
N HIS A 86 -4.58 0.90 13.41
CA HIS A 86 -3.48 1.86 13.42
C HIS A 86 -3.00 2.23 12.01
N LYS A 87 -2.87 1.25 11.10
CA LYS A 87 -2.49 1.52 9.70
C LYS A 87 -3.55 2.37 8.99
N LEU A 88 -4.83 2.13 9.26
CA LEU A 88 -5.93 2.93 8.72
C LEU A 88 -5.86 4.37 9.24
N ASP A 89 -5.73 4.54 10.56
CA ASP A 89 -5.63 5.86 11.20
C ASP A 89 -4.43 6.66 10.62
N CYS A 90 -3.26 6.02 10.48
CA CYS A 90 -2.09 6.63 9.84
C CYS A 90 -2.35 7.00 8.37
N ALA A 91 -3.03 6.14 7.62
CA ALA A 91 -3.35 6.43 6.22
C ALA A 91 -4.32 7.61 6.09
N GLU A 92 -5.32 7.70 6.96
CA GLU A 92 -6.28 8.80 7.02
C GLU A 92 -5.58 10.13 7.36
N ASP A 93 -4.71 10.14 8.36
CA ASP A 93 -3.91 11.32 8.72
C ASP A 93 -3.00 11.76 7.57
N ASN A 94 -2.37 10.82 6.86
CA ASN A 94 -1.55 11.12 5.70
C ASN A 94 -2.37 11.74 4.56
N VAL A 95 -3.57 11.23 4.28
CA VAL A 95 -4.46 11.82 3.28
C VAL A 95 -4.88 13.23 3.68
N LEU A 96 -5.21 13.44 4.96
CA LEU A 96 -5.59 14.75 5.48
C LEU A 96 -4.44 15.76 5.39
N THR A 97 -3.22 15.37 5.75
CA THR A 97 -2.05 16.26 5.69
C THR A 97 -1.69 16.61 4.24
N LEU A 98 -1.63 15.63 3.35
CA LEU A 98 -1.34 15.85 1.92
C LEU A 98 -2.40 16.71 1.25
N SER A 99 -3.69 16.51 1.55
CA SER A 99 -4.76 17.34 0.98
C SER A 99 -4.65 18.81 1.42
N LYS A 100 -4.30 19.07 2.69
CA LYS A 100 -4.04 20.43 3.21
C LYS A 100 -2.85 21.08 2.50
N GLN A 101 -1.75 20.33 2.34
CA GLN A 101 -0.56 20.81 1.63
C GLN A 101 -0.87 21.13 0.16
N LEU A 102 -1.58 20.23 -0.54
CA LEU A 102 -2.00 20.44 -1.93
C LEU A 102 -2.86 21.70 -2.07
N LYS A 103 -3.81 21.92 -1.15
CA LYS A 103 -4.67 23.11 -1.13
C LYS A 103 -3.86 24.38 -0.92
N LYS A 104 -2.90 24.37 0.01
CA LYS A 104 -1.97 25.50 0.26
C LYS A 104 -1.14 25.79 -0.99
N SER A 105 -0.54 24.76 -1.59
CA SER A 105 0.29 24.88 -2.80
C SER A 105 -0.51 25.45 -3.97
N LYS A 106 -1.72 24.94 -4.23
CA LYS A 106 -2.61 25.47 -5.28
C LYS A 106 -2.96 26.94 -5.04
N ARG A 107 -3.31 27.32 -3.81
CA ARG A 107 -3.60 28.73 -3.45
C ARG A 107 -2.41 29.64 -3.70
N LEU A 108 -1.22 29.24 -3.24
CA LEU A 108 0.02 30.01 -3.45
C LEU A 108 0.35 30.13 -4.94
N ASN A 109 0.22 29.05 -5.70
CA ASN A 109 0.45 29.07 -7.15
C ASN A 109 -0.49 30.06 -7.85
N THR A 110 -1.79 30.03 -7.53
CA THR A 110 -2.76 31.00 -8.05
C THR A 110 -2.39 32.44 -7.67
N TYR A 111 -2.03 32.67 -6.41
CA TYR A 111 -1.58 33.97 -5.92
C TYR A 111 -0.37 34.49 -6.70
N TYR A 112 0.69 33.68 -6.82
CA TYR A 112 1.90 34.08 -7.53
C TYR A 112 1.65 34.27 -9.02
N LYS A 113 0.82 33.45 -9.66
CA LYS A 113 0.41 33.65 -11.06
C LYS A 113 -0.29 34.99 -11.25
N ALA A 114 -1.24 35.35 -10.38
CA ALA A 114 -1.90 36.63 -10.42
C ALA A 114 -0.90 37.79 -10.19
N ARG A 115 -0.06 37.66 -9.18
CA ARG A 115 0.95 38.68 -8.83
C ARG A 115 1.96 38.90 -9.95
N VAL A 116 2.44 37.85 -10.62
CA VAL A 116 3.33 37.95 -11.78
C VAL A 116 2.65 38.67 -12.95
N LYS A 117 1.36 38.41 -13.20
CA LYS A 117 0.60 39.13 -14.24
C LYS A 117 0.50 40.62 -13.94
N THR A 118 0.14 40.99 -12.71
CA THR A 118 0.05 42.39 -12.27
C THR A 118 1.42 43.07 -12.36
N LEU A 119 2.47 42.44 -11.81
CA LEU A 119 3.82 42.97 -11.85
C LEU A 119 4.30 43.19 -13.29
N LYS A 120 4.04 42.25 -14.20
CA LYS A 120 4.37 42.39 -15.62
C LYS A 120 3.67 43.60 -16.26
N LYS A 121 2.41 43.87 -15.90
CA LYS A 121 1.67 45.03 -16.38
C LYS A 121 2.29 46.33 -15.86
N GLU A 122 2.54 46.43 -14.56
CA GLU A 122 3.16 47.61 -13.93
C GLU A 122 4.56 47.92 -14.51
N LEU A 123 5.38 46.88 -14.72
CA LEU A 123 6.71 47.03 -15.31
C LEU A 123 6.65 47.53 -16.76
N LYS A 124 5.60 47.14 -17.52
CA LYS A 124 5.37 47.62 -18.87
C LYS A 124 4.92 49.08 -18.87
N GLU A 125 3.99 49.45 -17.99
CA GLU A 125 3.46 50.81 -17.85
C GLU A 125 4.55 51.80 -17.43
N LYS A 126 5.39 51.41 -16.47
CA LYS A 126 6.51 52.24 -16.00
C LYS A 126 7.69 52.29 -16.99
N LYS A 127 7.58 51.67 -18.18
CA LYS A 127 8.67 51.48 -19.16
C LYS A 127 9.95 50.86 -18.56
N LEU A 128 9.81 50.18 -17.41
CA LEU A 128 10.89 49.50 -16.70
C LEU A 128 11.24 48.15 -17.32
N LEU A 129 10.39 47.63 -18.23
CA LEU A 129 10.73 46.52 -19.11
C LEU A 129 11.75 46.93 -20.21
N SER A 130 12.70 47.78 -19.85
CA SER A 130 13.70 48.33 -20.75
C SER A 130 14.77 47.29 -21.07
N LYS A 131 15.42 47.44 -22.23
CA LYS A 131 16.59 46.62 -22.59
C LYS A 131 17.69 46.72 -21.53
N GLU A 132 17.76 47.86 -20.81
CA GLU A 132 18.70 48.11 -19.72
C GLU A 132 18.42 47.25 -18.48
N LEU A 133 17.16 47.13 -18.05
CA LEU A 133 16.82 46.25 -16.92
C LEU A 133 17.07 44.77 -17.26
N LYS A 134 16.79 44.37 -18.51
CA LYS A 134 17.12 43.01 -18.98
C LYS A 134 18.62 42.73 -18.88
N LYS A 135 19.47 43.68 -19.32
CA LYS A 135 20.93 43.57 -19.16
C LYS A 135 21.35 43.47 -17.70
N ARG A 136 20.75 44.26 -16.79
CA ARG A 136 21.05 44.21 -15.36
C ARG A 136 20.62 42.90 -14.70
N ILE A 137 19.48 42.33 -15.08
CA ILE A 137 19.01 41.03 -14.58
C ILE A 137 19.86 39.88 -15.12
N GLU A 138 20.36 39.99 -16.35
CA GLU A 138 21.23 38.99 -16.99
C GLU A 138 22.46 38.64 -16.12
N ILE A 139 23.03 39.64 -15.44
CA ILE A 139 24.19 39.50 -14.54
C ILE A 139 23.90 38.51 -13.40
N TYR A 140 22.66 38.42 -12.95
CA TYR A 140 22.27 37.56 -11.83
C TYR A 140 21.83 36.16 -12.25
N LYS A 141 21.86 35.81 -13.54
CA LYS A 141 21.50 34.47 -14.02
C LYS A 141 22.47 33.39 -13.53
N GLU A 142 23.74 33.75 -13.36
CA GLU A 142 24.78 32.86 -12.85
C GLU A 142 24.82 32.78 -11.32
N LEU A 143 23.92 33.52 -10.64
CA LEU A 143 23.91 33.52 -9.19
C LEU A 143 23.51 32.12 -8.69
N PRO A 144 24.35 31.44 -7.89
CA PRO A 144 24.06 30.10 -7.41
C PRO A 144 22.89 30.14 -6.39
N LEU A 145 21.68 29.90 -6.88
CA LEU A 145 20.45 29.93 -6.07
C LEU A 145 20.45 28.88 -4.95
N HIS A 146 21.26 27.81 -5.08
CA HIS A 146 21.42 26.79 -4.04
C HIS A 146 22.04 27.35 -2.73
N LEU A 147 22.71 28.51 -2.78
CA LEU A 147 23.22 29.19 -1.59
C LEU A 147 22.15 30.00 -0.86
N LEU A 148 21.02 30.28 -1.53
CA LEU A 148 19.89 31.05 -0.99
C LEU A 148 18.73 30.15 -0.56
N SER A 149 18.74 28.88 -0.95
CA SER A 149 17.79 27.90 -0.44
C SER A 149 18.05 27.64 1.05
N LYS A 150 16.97 27.62 1.83
CA LYS A 150 17.04 27.23 3.24
C LYS A 150 17.65 25.81 3.33
N PRO A 151 18.65 25.57 4.20
CA PRO A 151 19.20 24.23 4.34
C PRO A 151 18.09 23.27 4.76
N GLU A 152 17.87 22.24 3.95
CA GLU A 152 16.99 21.15 4.28
C GLU A 152 17.69 20.28 5.34
N GLY A 153 17.35 20.49 6.61
CA GLY A 153 17.76 19.60 7.69
C GLY A 153 18.46 20.28 8.86
N SER A 154 17.68 20.75 9.82
CA SER A 154 18.04 20.69 11.23
C SER A 154 16.75 20.41 11.99
N ILE A 155 16.34 19.15 11.94
CA ILE A 155 15.42 18.56 12.90
C ILE A 155 16.23 17.43 13.54
N GLN A 156 16.72 17.70 14.75
CA GLN A 156 17.15 16.68 15.70
C GLN A 156 15.93 16.23 16.50
#